data_AF-A0A6C0IYB6-F1
#
_entry.id   AF-A0A6C0IYB6-F1
#
_cell.length_a   1.000
_cell.length_b   1.000
_cell.length_c   1.000
_cell.angle_alpha   90.00
_cell.angle_beta   90.00
_cell.angle_gamma   90.00
#
_symmetry.space_group_name_H-M   'P 1'
#
loop_
_entity.id
_entity.type
_entity.pdbx_description
1 polymer ?
#
loop_
_entity_poly.entity_id
_entity_poly.type
_entity_poly.pdbx_seq_one_letter_code
_entity_poly.pdbx_strand_id
1 'polypeptide(L)' 'MFALLCKPVVVPVQTGNPVLRANDCRIAYVTPSQTQEGKLEIEILEAPPVYIGADKPSDKF' A
#
# COMPACT_ATOMS: atom_id res chain seq x y z
N MET A 1 -7.11 12.92 2.43
CA MET A 1 -6.86 11.74 3.32
C MET A 1 -5.61 11.03 2.84
N PHE A 2 -4.85 10.34 3.68
CA PHE A 2 -3.69 9.54 3.23
C PHE A 2 -4.04 8.05 3.16
N ALA A 3 -3.49 7.35 2.19
CA ALA A 3 -3.62 5.90 2.02
C ALA A 3 -2.26 5.25 1.73
N LEU A 4 -2.11 3.98 2.08
CA LEU A 4 -0.96 3.17 1.70
C LEU A 4 -1.32 2.28 0.50
N LEU A 5 -0.62 2.48 -0.62
CA LEU A 5 -0.73 1.65 -1.80
C LEU A 5 0.39 0.63 -1.82
N CYS A 6 0.04 -0.63 -1.55
CA CYS A 6 1.00 -1.72 -1.48
C CYS A 6 0.93 -2.62 -2.71
N LYS A 7 2.08 -3.09 -3.19
CA LYS A 7 2.13 -4.12 -4.24
C LYS A 7 1.87 -5.50 -3.61
N PRO A 8 0.76 -6.17 -3.94
CA PRO A 8 0.50 -7.50 -3.40
C PRO A 8 1.46 -8.51 -4.04
N VAL A 9 1.98 -9.41 -3.21
CA VAL A 9 2.76 -10.58 -3.60
C VAL A 9 2.00 -11.81 -3.15
N VAL A 10 1.66 -12.67 -4.12
CA VAL A 10 1.03 -13.96 -3.84
C VAL A 10 2.13 -14.90 -3.36
N VAL A 11 2.01 -15.37 -2.11
CA VAL A 11 2.92 -16.36 -1.55
C VAL A 11 2.23 -17.73 -1.63
N PRO A 12 2.68 -18.63 -2.51
CA PRO A 12 2.15 -19.99 -2.56
C PRO A 12 2.54 -20.72 -1.27
N VAL A 13 1.56 -21.40 -0.67
CA VAL A 13 1.78 -22.27 0.50
C VAL A 13 1.55 -23.71 0.06
N GLN A 14 2.39 -24.63 0.52
CA GLN A 14 2.34 -26.02 0.07
C GLN A 14 1.07 -26.76 0.55
N THR A 15 0.41 -26.28 1.60
CA THR A 15 -0.68 -26.98 2.28
C THR A 15 -1.90 -26.09 2.54
N GLY A 16 -2.30 -25.27 1.57
CA GLY A 16 -3.50 -24.42 1.75
C GLY A 16 -3.69 -23.34 0.68
N ASN A 17 -4.52 -22.35 1.02
CA ASN A 17 -4.81 -21.22 0.14
C ASN A 17 -3.63 -20.23 0.11
N PRO A 18 -3.28 -19.68 -1.06
CA PRO A 18 -2.20 -18.71 -1.19
C PRO A 18 -2.45 -17.49 -0.30
N VAL A 19 -1.39 -17.01 0.34
CA VAL A 19 -1.46 -15.84 1.23
C VAL A 19 -1.03 -14.61 0.45
N LEU A 20 -1.83 -13.54 0.51
CA LEU A 20 -1.42 -12.23 0.01
C LEU A 20 -0.53 -11.55 1.04
N ARG A 21 0.70 -11.22 0.64
CA ARG A 21 1.61 -10.41 1.45
C ARG A 21 1.88 -9.08 0.75
N ALA A 22 2.16 -8.07 1.55
CA ALA A 22 2.60 -6.77 1.10
C ALA A 22 3.79 -6.38 1.97
N ASN A 23 4.91 -6.04 1.36
CA ASN A 23 6.12 -5.62 2.07
C ASN A 23 6.47 -4.19 1.75
N ASP A 24 6.21 -3.72 0.52
CA ASP A 24 6.53 -2.37 0.07
C ASP A 24 5.25 -1.63 -0.31
N CYS A 25 5.04 -0.48 0.32
CA CYS A 25 3.91 0.40 0.10
C CYS A 25 4.38 1.82 -0.24
N ARG A 26 3.54 2.60 -0.90
CA ARG A 26 3.74 4.03 -1.10
C ARG A 26 2.62 4.82 -0.46
N ILE A 27 2.96 6.00 0.05
CA ILE A 27 1.96 6.93 0.58
C ILE A 27 1.31 7.61 -0.61
N ALA A 28 -0.02 7.59 -0.62
CA ALA A 28 -0.82 8.30 -1.59
C ALA A 28 -1.74 9.29 -0.88
N TYR A 29 -1.96 10.43 -1.51
CA TYR A 29 -2.94 11.40 -1.09
C TYR A 29 -4.24 11.15 -1.86
N VAL A 30 -5.33 11.02 -1.12
CA VAL A 30 -6.67 10.76 -1.65
C VAL A 30 -7.47 12.04 -1.55
N THR A 31 -7.91 12.52 -2.71
CA THR A 31 -8.77 13.68 -2.89
C THR A 31 -10.09 13.26 -3.53
N PRO A 32 -11.22 13.83 -3.10
CA PRO A 32 -12.46 13.67 -3.85
C PRO A 32 -12.30 14.32 -5.23
N SER A 33 -12.69 13.61 -6.28
CA SER A 33 -12.63 14.15 -7.64
C SER A 33 -13.60 15.33 -7.76
N GLN A 34 -13.12 16.45 -8.29
CA GLN A 34 -13.97 17.61 -8.54
C GLN A 34 -14.79 17.49 -9.83
N THR A 35 -14.50 16.49 -10.66
CA THR A 35 -15.12 16.32 -11.98
C THR A 35 -16.10 15.16 -12.06
N GLN A 36 -16.00 14.17 -11.15
CA GLN A 36 -16.81 12.95 -11.19
C GLN A 36 -17.33 12.61 -9.79
N GLU A 37 -18.66 12.71 -9.64
CA GLU A 37 -19.35 12.36 -8.39
C GLU A 37 -19.09 10.88 -8.02
N GLY A 38 -18.71 10.64 -6.77
CA GLY A 38 -18.41 9.30 -6.25
C GLY A 38 -17.04 8.73 -6.62
N LYS A 39 -16.16 9.48 -7.31
CA LYS A 39 -14.79 9.04 -7.60
C LYS A 39 -13.75 9.73 -6.72
N LEU A 40 -12.73 8.96 -6.36
CA LEU A 40 -11.58 9.42 -5.60
C LEU A 40 -10.38 9.48 -6.55
N GLU A 41 -9.70 10.61 -6.55
CA GLU A 41 -8.41 10.79 -7.20
C GLU A 41 -7.31 10.42 -6.21
N ILE A 42 -6.29 9.73 -6.70
CA ILE A 42 -5.20 9.22 -5.89
C ILE A 42 -3.88 9.70 -6.49
N GLU A 43 -3.14 10.47 -5.71
CA GLU A 43 -1.82 10.97 -6.08
C GLU A 43 -0.76 10.26 -5.26
N ILE A 44 0.17 9.57 -5.94
CA ILE A 44 1.31 8.92 -5.27
C ILE A 44 2.33 10.00 -4.94
N LEU A 45 2.64 10.15 -3.66
CA LEU A 45 3.65 11.12 -3.24
C LEU A 45 5.04 10.63 -3.63
N GLU A 46 5.94 11.56 -3.97
CA GLU A 46 7.36 11.29 -4.23
C GLU A 46 8.15 10.98 -2.93
N ALA A 47 7.56 10.17 -2.05
CA ALA A 47 8.22 9.64 -0.87
C ALA A 47 8.87 8.29 -1.19
N PRO A 48 9.98 7.93 -0.51
CA PRO A 48 10.54 6.58 -0.61
C PRO A 48 9.50 5.53 -0.17
N PRO A 49 9.57 4.30 -0.72
CA PRO A 49 8.65 3.24 -0.33
C PRO A 49 8.78 2.91 1.16
N VAL A 50 7.64 2.66 1.80
CA VAL A 50 7.51 2.26 3.19
C VAL A 50 7.52 0.74 3.26
N TYR A 51 8.44 0.18 4.04
CA TYR A 51 8.51 -1.24 4.30
C TYR A 51 7.60 -1.61 5.49
N ILE A 52 6.69 -2.58 5.32
CA ILE A 52 5.70 -3.01 6.32
C ILE A 52 5.81 -4.50 6.72
N GLY A 53 6.93 -5.15 6.40
CA GLY A 53 7.14 -6.58 6.69
C GLY A 53 7.27 -6.90 8.18
N ALA A 54 7.00 -8.15 8.55
CA ALA A 54 6.96 -8.63 9.94
C ALA A 54 8.31 -8.64 10.68
N ASP A 55 9.42 -8.39 9.97
CA ASP A 55 10.76 -8.76 10.45
C ASP A 55 11.71 -7.56 10.62
N LYS A 56 11.22 -6.32 10.51
CA LYS A 56 12.01 -5.13 10.84
C LYS A 56 11.20 -4.18 11.71
N PRO A 57 11.66 -3.86 12.94
CA PRO A 57 11.13 -2.70 13.65
C PRO A 57 11.34 -1.49 12.75
N SER A 58 10.34 -0.59 12.65
CA SER A 58 10.49 0.63 11.87
C SER A 58 11.66 1.41 12.44
N ASP A 59 12.80 1.38 11.77
CA ASP A 59 13.93 2.23 12.11
C ASP A 59 13.53 3.66 11.76
N LYS A 60 12.96 4.34 12.76
CA LYS A 60 12.72 5.78 12.87
C LYS A 60 11.42 6.30 12.23
N PHE A 61 10.54 6.81 13.10
CA PHE A 61 9.99 8.15 12.95
C PHE A 61 11.02 9.16 13.46
#